data_AF-A0A1U7HEP8-F1
#
_entry.id   AF-A0A1U7HEP8-F1
#
_cell.length_a   1.000
_cell.length_b   1.000
_cell.length_c   1.000
_cell.angle_alpha   90.00
_cell.angle_beta   90.00
_cell.angle_gamma   90.00
#
_symmetry.space_group_name_H-M   'P 1'
#
loop_
_entity.id
_entity.type
_entity.pdbx_description
1 polymer ?
#
loop_
_entity_poly.entity_id
_entity_poly.type
_entity_poly.pdbx_seq_one_letter_code
_entity_poly.pdbx_strand_id
1 'polypeptide(L)'
;MTQAPKKGSFAVLSRIVRFSPHSPVPRYLVEGGILLLLALATAIVNWKMIRDGINGMADLKWHIPWLQHFSKQLAEGIWYPRWLAGTNYGYGSPTFVFYAPLVYYIGSLLKFSGFNTENTIIALFSLAIFLSGLNCYYYRRFEAIAKEPSTIRIQTYYYPAWHLYLNQKSHPIAMANDGTMELKLEPGSHEVELRYQWTPAFIAGMILSFLSATALVFLWIKSSTIQIDNMRVE
;
A
#
# COMPACT_ATOMS: atom_id res chain seq x y z
N MET A 1 -34.46 -30.15 -22.79
CA MET A 1 -33.02 -29.99 -23.05
C MET A 1 -32.60 -28.61 -22.56
N THR A 2 -32.06 -28.57 -21.35
CA THR A 2 -31.66 -27.36 -20.64
C THR A 2 -30.29 -26.91 -21.19
N GLN A 3 -30.23 -25.76 -21.84
CA GLN A 3 -28.97 -25.21 -22.36
C GLN A 3 -28.03 -24.87 -21.20
N ALA A 4 -26.81 -25.40 -21.25
CA ALA A 4 -25.76 -25.09 -20.30
C ALA A 4 -25.32 -23.60 -20.40
N PRO A 5 -24.93 -22.96 -19.28
CA PRO A 5 -24.48 -21.57 -19.31
C PRO A 5 -23.17 -21.44 -20.11
N LYS A 6 -23.15 -20.49 -21.05
CA LYS A 6 -21.95 -20.13 -21.83
C LYS A 6 -20.84 -19.71 -20.87
N LYS A 7 -19.69 -20.39 -20.93
CA LYS A 7 -18.46 -19.99 -20.25
C LYS A 7 -18.11 -18.56 -20.65
N GLY A 8 -18.06 -17.66 -19.67
CA GLY A 8 -17.64 -16.27 -19.86
C GLY A 8 -16.23 -16.22 -20.45
N SER A 9 -16.08 -15.49 -21.55
CA SER A 9 -14.80 -15.18 -22.15
C SER A 9 -14.03 -14.26 -21.20
N PHE A 10 -12.95 -14.75 -20.59
CA PHE A 10 -12.06 -13.92 -19.79
C PHE A 10 -11.24 -13.04 -20.74
N ALA A 11 -11.55 -11.73 -20.77
CA ALA A 11 -10.74 -10.76 -21.49
C ALA A 11 -9.34 -10.72 -20.87
N VAL A 12 -8.33 -11.01 -21.68
CA VAL A 12 -6.92 -10.92 -21.30
C VAL A 12 -6.58 -9.44 -21.08
N LEU A 13 -6.32 -9.05 -19.82
CA LEU A 13 -5.83 -7.73 -19.46
C LEU A 13 -4.38 -7.59 -19.94
N SER A 14 -4.16 -7.08 -21.14
CA SER A 14 -2.83 -6.65 -21.57
C SER A 14 -2.51 -5.33 -20.85
N ARG A 15 -1.67 -5.41 -19.82
CA ARG A 15 -1.20 -4.27 -19.02
C ARG A 15 -0.22 -3.43 -19.84
N ILE A 16 -0.73 -2.59 -20.72
CA ILE A 16 0.04 -1.48 -21.29
C ILE A 16 -0.73 -0.22 -20.96
N VAL A 17 -0.27 0.53 -19.95
CA VAL A 17 -0.84 1.84 -19.65
C VAL A 17 -0.41 2.79 -20.77
N ARG A 18 -1.29 3.06 -21.74
CA ARG A 18 -1.10 4.09 -22.77
C ARG A 18 -1.83 5.36 -22.34
N PHE A 19 -1.06 6.38 -21.96
CA PHE A 19 -1.58 7.70 -21.58
C PHE A 19 -1.84 8.58 -22.80
N SER A 20 -2.85 9.45 -22.68
CA SER A 20 -3.22 10.47 -23.67
C SER A 20 -2.02 11.25 -24.23
N PRO A 21 -1.90 11.41 -25.56
CA PRO A 21 -0.69 11.89 -26.25
C PRO A 21 -0.42 13.40 -26.12
N HIS A 22 -1.09 14.12 -25.21
CA HIS A 22 -1.09 15.59 -25.19
C HIS A 22 -0.57 16.24 -23.89
N SER A 23 0.15 15.51 -23.01
CA SER A 23 0.81 16.17 -21.89
C SER A 23 2.07 16.93 -22.36
N PRO A 24 2.24 18.22 -22.02
CA PRO A 24 3.40 19.01 -22.43
C PRO A 24 4.73 18.57 -21.78
N VAL A 25 4.68 17.65 -20.80
CA VAL A 25 5.85 17.14 -20.07
C VAL A 25 6.17 15.71 -20.51
N PRO A 26 7.44 15.38 -20.81
CA PRO A 26 7.86 14.00 -21.10
C PRO A 26 7.49 13.01 -19.99
N ARG A 27 6.94 11.86 -20.39
CA ARG A 27 6.43 10.80 -19.51
C ARG A 27 7.39 10.38 -18.40
N TYR A 28 8.65 10.13 -18.75
CA TYR A 28 9.67 9.64 -17.82
C TYR A 28 9.97 10.65 -16.70
N LEU A 29 9.75 11.95 -16.93
CA LEU A 29 9.92 12.97 -15.90
C LEU A 29 8.77 12.95 -14.89
N VAL A 30 7.54 12.77 -15.36
CA VAL A 30 6.36 12.65 -14.47
C VAL A 30 6.44 11.37 -13.66
N GLU A 31 6.72 10.23 -14.30
CA GLU A 31 6.90 8.95 -13.61
C GLU A 31 8.08 9.00 -12.62
N GLY A 32 9.22 9.57 -13.04
CA GLY A 32 10.38 9.77 -12.17
C GLY A 32 10.05 10.65 -10.96
N GLY A 33 9.31 11.74 -11.15
CA GLY A 33 8.86 12.61 -10.07
C GLY A 33 7.93 11.92 -9.08
N ILE A 34 7.00 11.09 -9.56
CA ILE A 34 6.11 10.29 -8.69
C ILE A 34 6.91 9.25 -7.91
N LEU A 35 7.84 8.53 -8.56
CA LEU A 35 8.69 7.56 -7.88
C LEU A 35 9.55 8.23 -6.80
N LEU A 36 10.11 9.41 -7.08
CA LEU A 36 10.86 10.19 -6.11
C LEU A 36 9.97 10.61 -4.94
N LEU A 37 8.77 11.10 -5.21
CA LEU A 37 7.82 11.49 -4.16
C LEU A 37 7.43 10.31 -3.27
N LEU A 38 7.20 9.12 -3.85
CA LEU A 38 6.93 7.90 -3.08
C LEU A 38 8.14 7.47 -2.24
N ALA A 39 9.35 7.60 -2.77
CA ALA A 39 10.58 7.31 -2.03
C ALA A 39 10.77 8.27 -0.85
N LEU A 40 10.55 9.58 -1.06
CA LEU A 40 10.59 10.59 -0.01
C LEU A 40 9.52 10.36 1.05
N ALA A 41 8.28 10.08 0.63
CA ALA A 41 7.19 9.76 1.56
C ALA A 41 7.52 8.51 2.39
N THR A 42 8.10 7.48 1.77
CA THR A 42 8.57 6.27 2.48
C THR A 42 9.62 6.62 3.53
N ALA A 43 10.61 7.45 3.18
CA ALA A 43 11.66 7.89 4.10
C ALA A 43 11.10 8.73 5.26
N ILE A 44 10.11 9.59 5.00
CA ILE A 44 9.44 10.41 6.03
C ILE A 44 8.62 9.53 6.98
N VAL A 45 7.79 8.63 6.45
CA VAL A 45 6.97 7.72 7.26
C VAL A 45 7.86 6.83 8.12
N ASN A 46 8.94 6.30 7.56
CA ASN A 46 9.86 5.42 8.26
C ASN A 46 11.01 6.16 8.97
N TRP A 47 10.96 7.50 9.05
CA TRP A 47 12.06 8.35 9.50
C TRP A 47 12.61 7.94 10.87
N LYS A 48 11.70 7.67 11.82
CA LYS A 48 12.09 7.28 13.17
C LYS A 48 12.89 5.97 13.18
N MET A 49 12.50 4.98 12.37
CA MET A 49 13.24 3.72 12.28
C MET A 49 14.60 3.90 11.61
N ILE A 50 14.66 4.73 10.56
CA ILE A 50 15.89 5.01 9.82
C ILE A 50 16.92 5.74 10.70
N ARG A 51 16.45 6.69 11.53
CA ARG A 51 17.34 7.52 12.36
C ARG A 51 17.67 6.89 13.71
N ASP A 52 16.68 6.34 14.39
CA ASP A 52 16.79 5.88 15.78
C ASP A 52 16.96 4.34 15.90
N GLY A 53 16.92 3.61 14.77
CA GLY A 53 16.90 2.15 14.75
C GLY A 53 15.49 1.57 14.95
N ILE A 54 15.40 0.26 15.13
CA ILE A 54 14.11 -0.44 15.26
C ILE A 54 13.26 0.15 16.39
N ASN A 55 12.02 0.53 16.06
CA ASN A 55 11.02 0.95 17.04
C ASN A 55 9.90 -0.12 17.14
N GLY A 56 9.35 -0.29 18.35
CA GLY A 56 8.31 -1.29 18.61
C GLY A 56 8.85 -2.71 18.79
N MET A 57 8.45 -3.36 19.90
CA MET A 57 8.95 -4.69 20.29
C MET A 57 7.90 -5.79 20.23
N ALA A 58 6.66 -5.50 19.79
CA ALA A 58 5.55 -6.45 19.85
C ALA A 58 5.84 -7.74 19.05
N ASP A 59 5.74 -7.68 17.72
CA ASP A 59 6.02 -8.83 16.85
C ASP A 59 7.48 -8.85 16.38
N LEU A 60 8.13 -7.69 16.31
CA LEU A 60 9.53 -7.59 15.88
C LEU A 60 10.49 -8.44 16.71
N LYS A 61 10.19 -8.67 17.99
CA LYS A 61 10.97 -9.56 18.86
C LYS A 61 11.08 -10.99 18.32
N TRP A 62 10.10 -11.44 17.54
CA TRP A 62 10.11 -12.76 16.90
C TRP A 62 10.73 -12.70 15.49
N HIS A 63 10.45 -11.65 14.73
CA HIS A 63 10.94 -11.50 13.36
C HIS A 63 12.47 -11.32 13.29
N ILE A 64 13.08 -10.66 14.28
CA ILE A 64 14.54 -10.48 14.37
C ILE A 64 15.27 -11.84 14.43
N PRO A 65 15.02 -12.72 15.43
CA PRO A 65 15.67 -14.02 15.48
C PRO A 65 15.26 -14.92 14.31
N TRP A 66 14.02 -14.83 13.82
CA TRP A 66 13.60 -15.59 12.64
C TRP A 66 14.44 -15.24 11.41
N LEU A 67 14.65 -13.95 11.12
CA LEU A 67 15.50 -13.52 10.02
C LEU A 67 16.95 -13.96 10.22
N GLN A 68 17.48 -13.88 11.43
CA GLN A 68 18.85 -14.32 11.74
C GLN A 68 19.05 -15.81 11.48
N HIS A 69 18.18 -16.67 12.03
CA HIS A 69 18.29 -18.11 11.87
C HIS A 69 17.95 -18.58 10.47
N PHE A 70 16.95 -17.97 9.83
CA PHE A 70 16.61 -18.27 8.44
C PHE A 70 17.77 -17.96 7.51
N SER A 71 18.39 -16.77 7.63
CA SER A 71 19.54 -16.38 6.80
C SER A 71 20.74 -17.29 7.04
N LYS A 72 20.99 -17.68 8.29
CA LYS A 72 22.07 -18.60 8.65
C LYS A 72 21.87 -19.97 8.00
N GLN A 73 20.69 -20.57 8.16
CA GLN A 73 20.39 -21.89 7.59
C GLN A 73 20.40 -21.86 6.06
N LEU A 74 19.95 -20.76 5.46
CA LEU A 74 20.05 -20.57 4.01
C LEU A 74 21.51 -20.52 3.54
N ALA A 75 22.40 -19.85 4.27
CA ALA A 75 23.84 -19.85 4.00
C ALA A 75 24.50 -21.23 4.20
N GLU A 76 23.95 -22.06 5.09
CA GLU A 76 24.35 -23.46 5.30
C GLU A 76 23.83 -24.41 4.20
N GLY A 77 23.16 -23.89 3.17
CA GLY A 77 22.64 -24.68 2.05
C GLY A 77 21.25 -25.28 2.29
N ILE A 78 20.59 -24.92 3.39
CA ILE A 78 19.20 -25.31 3.64
C ILE A 78 18.28 -24.33 2.90
N TRP A 79 17.97 -24.66 1.65
CA TRP A 79 17.18 -23.80 0.77
C TRP A 79 15.76 -23.52 1.26
N TYR A 80 15.18 -24.39 2.10
CA TYR A 80 13.84 -24.20 2.68
C TYR A 80 13.86 -24.46 4.20
N PRO A 81 14.27 -23.46 5.02
CA PRO A 81 14.37 -23.59 6.48
C PRO A 81 13.01 -23.75 7.17
N ARG A 82 12.48 -24.98 7.23
CA ARG A 82 11.20 -25.29 7.91
C ARG A 82 11.29 -25.20 9.43
N TRP A 83 12.42 -25.64 9.97
CA TRP A 83 12.70 -25.69 11.40
C TRP A 83 13.86 -24.75 11.71
N LEU A 84 13.58 -23.68 12.44
CA LEU A 84 14.57 -22.72 12.88
C LEU A 84 15.23 -23.23 14.15
N ALA A 85 16.30 -24.01 14.06
CA ALA A 85 16.87 -24.71 15.22
C ALA A 85 17.34 -23.78 16.35
N GLY A 86 17.74 -22.54 16.02
CA GLY A 86 18.27 -21.61 17.02
C GLY A 86 17.24 -20.74 17.75
N THR A 87 15.96 -20.83 17.39
CA THR A 87 14.88 -20.12 18.12
C THR A 87 14.47 -20.88 19.38
N ASN A 88 13.64 -20.27 20.22
CA ASN A 88 13.08 -20.89 21.44
C ASN A 88 14.14 -21.51 22.34
N TYR A 89 15.19 -20.76 22.70
CA TYR A 89 16.28 -21.25 23.55
C TYR A 89 16.98 -22.52 23.03
N GLY A 90 17.00 -22.74 21.71
CA GLY A 90 17.62 -23.91 21.09
C GLY A 90 16.72 -25.12 20.90
N TYR A 91 15.47 -25.07 21.38
CA TYR A 91 14.46 -26.08 21.04
C TYR A 91 13.97 -25.94 19.60
N GLY A 92 14.12 -24.76 19.01
CA GLY A 92 13.71 -24.44 17.64
C GLY A 92 12.22 -24.19 17.47
N SER A 93 11.84 -23.77 16.25
CA SER A 93 10.43 -23.53 15.89
C SER A 93 10.10 -23.94 14.44
N PRO A 94 8.92 -24.53 14.20
CA PRO A 94 8.44 -24.87 12.85
C PRO A 94 7.82 -23.67 12.13
N THR A 95 8.37 -22.46 12.32
CA THR A 95 7.74 -21.19 11.88
C THR A 95 7.36 -21.23 10.39
N PHE A 96 8.28 -21.65 9.53
CA PHE A 96 8.08 -21.64 8.07
C PHE A 96 7.38 -22.89 7.53
N VAL A 97 6.83 -23.72 8.41
CA VAL A 97 5.77 -24.66 8.07
C VAL A 97 4.43 -23.93 7.93
N PHE A 98 4.20 -22.90 8.76
CA PHE A 98 2.92 -22.19 8.85
C PHE A 98 2.94 -20.79 8.23
N TYR A 99 4.11 -20.13 8.20
CA TYR A 99 4.27 -18.77 7.70
C TYR A 99 4.95 -18.72 6.33
N ALA A 100 4.47 -17.82 5.46
CA ALA A 100 5.07 -17.61 4.15
C ALA A 100 6.51 -17.03 4.27
N PRO A 101 7.53 -17.66 3.67
CA PRO A 101 8.93 -17.29 3.90
C PRO A 101 9.47 -16.20 2.95
N LEU A 102 8.67 -15.70 1.99
CA LEU A 102 9.16 -14.82 0.92
C LEU A 102 9.97 -13.62 1.42
N VAL A 103 9.47 -12.94 2.44
CA VAL A 103 10.13 -11.75 3.02
C VAL A 103 11.48 -12.08 3.65
N TYR A 104 11.67 -13.31 4.15
CA TYR A 104 12.93 -13.75 4.75
C TYR A 104 13.97 -14.17 3.72
N TYR A 105 13.55 -14.63 2.53
CA TYR A 105 14.49 -14.76 1.41
C TYR A 105 15.00 -13.39 0.98
N ILE A 106 14.12 -12.41 0.79
CA ILE A 106 14.51 -11.04 0.44
C ILE A 106 15.43 -10.46 1.52
N GLY A 107 15.06 -10.63 2.80
CA GLY A 107 15.91 -10.23 3.93
C GLY A 107 17.27 -10.92 3.94
N SER A 108 17.31 -12.22 3.63
CA SER A 108 18.57 -12.97 3.58
C SER A 108 19.49 -12.44 2.48
N LEU A 109 18.96 -12.09 1.30
CA LEU A 109 19.74 -11.47 0.23
C LEU A 109 20.37 -10.14 0.66
N LEU A 110 19.62 -9.31 1.39
CA LEU A 110 20.14 -8.07 1.97
C LEU A 110 21.27 -8.35 2.98
N LYS A 111 21.08 -9.35 3.84
CA LYS A 111 22.11 -9.78 4.80
C LYS A 111 23.37 -10.33 4.12
N PHE A 112 23.21 -11.12 3.06
CA PHE A 112 24.33 -11.62 2.25
C PHE A 112 25.07 -10.48 1.53
N SER A 113 24.39 -9.37 1.26
CA SER A 113 24.98 -8.15 0.71
C SER A 113 25.71 -7.30 1.76
N GLY A 114 25.76 -7.74 3.02
CA GLY A 114 26.49 -7.08 4.11
C GLY A 114 25.62 -6.25 5.05
N PHE A 115 24.30 -6.22 4.87
CA PHE A 115 23.43 -5.51 5.82
C PHE A 115 23.38 -6.25 7.16
N ASN A 116 23.46 -5.50 8.26
CA ASN A 116 23.18 -6.06 9.57
C ASN A 116 21.66 -6.36 9.71
N THR A 117 21.28 -7.05 10.78
CA THR A 117 19.87 -7.47 10.98
C THR A 117 18.94 -6.26 11.11
N GLU A 118 19.39 -5.20 11.78
CA GLU A 118 18.60 -3.99 11.99
C GLU A 118 18.30 -3.26 10.67
N ASN A 119 19.34 -2.94 9.91
CA ASN A 119 19.24 -2.30 8.59
C ASN A 119 18.42 -3.13 7.61
N THR A 120 18.51 -4.46 7.69
CA THR A 120 17.69 -5.36 6.86
C THR A 120 16.21 -5.22 7.19
N ILE A 121 15.85 -5.22 8.47
CA ILE A 121 14.45 -5.03 8.90
C ILE A 121 13.95 -3.65 8.45
N ILE A 122 14.71 -2.59 8.70
CA ILE A 122 14.35 -1.22 8.28
C ILE A 122 14.13 -1.18 6.76
N ALA A 123 15.02 -1.79 5.97
CA ALA A 123 14.90 -1.85 4.52
C ALA A 123 13.65 -2.62 4.07
N LEU A 124 13.31 -3.75 4.70
CA LEU A 124 12.12 -4.53 4.39
C LEU A 124 10.82 -3.76 4.67
N PHE A 125 10.76 -3.05 5.80
CA PHE A 125 9.61 -2.17 6.13
C PHE A 125 9.49 -1.01 5.13
N SER A 126 10.59 -0.33 4.83
CA SER A 126 10.63 0.72 3.80
C SER A 126 10.19 0.20 2.44
N LEU A 127 10.66 -0.99 2.04
CA LEU A 127 10.29 -1.62 0.78
C LEU A 127 8.79 -1.93 0.75
N ALA A 128 8.21 -2.44 1.83
CA ALA A 128 6.78 -2.71 1.90
C ALA A 128 5.94 -1.43 1.75
N ILE A 129 6.33 -0.33 2.43
CA ILE A 129 5.66 0.97 2.31
C ILE A 129 5.77 1.51 0.89
N PHE A 130 6.96 1.47 0.31
CA PHE A 130 7.21 1.94 -1.06
C PHE A 130 6.41 1.15 -2.09
N LEU A 131 6.45 -0.19 -2.02
CA LEU A 131 5.71 -1.08 -2.92
C LEU A 131 4.21 -0.92 -2.78
N SER A 132 3.70 -0.65 -1.57
CA SER A 132 2.28 -0.33 -1.35
C SER A 132 1.89 0.94 -2.10
N GLY A 133 2.67 2.01 -1.97
CA GLY A 133 2.45 3.27 -2.71
C GLY A 133 2.53 3.08 -4.23
N LEU A 134 3.54 2.33 -4.68
CA LEU A 134 3.76 2.01 -6.09
C LEU A 134 2.60 1.20 -6.68
N ASN A 135 2.13 0.18 -5.96
CA ASN A 135 0.98 -0.62 -6.35
C ASN A 135 -0.26 0.26 -6.46
N CYS A 136 -0.51 1.10 -5.46
CA CYS A 136 -1.64 2.03 -5.46
C CYS A 136 -1.58 3.03 -6.62
N TYR A 137 -0.39 3.45 -7.07
CA TYR A 137 -0.24 4.27 -8.26
C TYR A 137 -0.62 3.50 -9.55
N TYR A 138 -0.06 2.31 -9.76
CA TYR A 138 -0.30 1.53 -10.98
C TYR A 138 -1.68 0.88 -11.07
N TYR A 139 -2.29 0.49 -9.95
CA TYR A 139 -3.59 -0.19 -9.97
C TYR A 139 -4.76 0.73 -10.34
N ARG A 140 -4.52 2.05 -10.34
CA ARG A 140 -5.57 3.04 -10.59
C ARG A 140 -5.73 3.43 -12.06
N ARG A 141 -4.82 3.03 -12.96
CA ARG A 141 -4.93 3.32 -14.39
C ARG A 141 -4.44 2.15 -15.24
N PHE A 142 -5.27 1.65 -16.15
CA PHE A 142 -4.94 0.52 -17.01
C PHE A 142 -5.73 0.54 -18.31
N GLU A 143 -5.18 -0.06 -19.36
CA GLU A 143 -5.89 -0.28 -20.62
C GLU A 143 -6.70 -1.58 -20.53
N ALA A 144 -7.97 -1.52 -20.90
CA ALA A 144 -8.84 -2.67 -21.03
C ALA A 144 -9.28 -2.82 -22.49
N ILE A 145 -8.95 -3.96 -23.09
CA ILE A 145 -9.32 -4.27 -24.48
C ILE A 145 -10.43 -5.31 -24.45
N ALA A 146 -11.64 -4.90 -24.83
CA ALA A 146 -12.81 -5.75 -24.94
C ALA A 146 -13.08 -6.07 -26.42
N LYS A 147 -13.17 -7.36 -26.78
CA LYS A 147 -13.54 -7.78 -28.14
C LYS A 147 -15.06 -7.83 -28.34
N GLU A 148 -15.79 -8.03 -27.25
CA GLU A 148 -17.25 -8.16 -27.17
C GLU A 148 -17.73 -7.38 -25.94
N PRO A 149 -19.03 -7.02 -25.85
CA PRO A 149 -19.57 -6.42 -24.64
C PRO A 149 -19.25 -7.31 -23.44
N SER A 150 -18.53 -6.77 -22.47
CA SER A 150 -17.98 -7.56 -21.37
C SER A 150 -18.11 -6.84 -20.04
N THR A 151 -18.34 -7.61 -19.00
CA THR A 151 -18.35 -7.12 -17.62
C THR A 151 -17.00 -7.45 -16.99
N ILE A 152 -16.26 -6.43 -16.60
CA ILE A 152 -14.97 -6.56 -15.92
C ILE A 152 -15.18 -6.38 -14.42
N ARG A 153 -14.62 -7.30 -13.63
CA ARG A 153 -14.46 -7.13 -12.20
C ARG A 153 -13.11 -6.50 -11.89
N ILE A 154 -13.15 -5.45 -11.09
CA ILE A 154 -11.97 -4.83 -10.51
C ILE A 154 -11.84 -5.39 -9.10
N GLN A 155 -10.70 -6.02 -8.79
CA GLN A 155 -10.41 -6.64 -7.49
C GLN A 155 -10.15 -5.59 -6.40
N THR A 156 -11.08 -4.67 -6.24
CA THR A 156 -11.09 -3.60 -5.25
C THR A 156 -12.54 -3.39 -4.85
N TYR A 157 -12.81 -3.35 -3.55
CA TYR A 157 -14.17 -3.20 -3.04
C TYR A 157 -14.79 -1.87 -3.46
N TYR A 158 -16.09 -1.90 -3.75
CA TYR A 158 -16.87 -0.70 -4.01
C TYR A 158 -16.87 0.20 -2.78
N TYR A 159 -16.57 1.47 -3.00
CA TYR A 159 -16.68 2.51 -1.97
C TYR A 159 -17.07 3.83 -2.64
N PRO A 160 -17.98 4.64 -2.06
CA PRO A 160 -18.54 5.83 -2.72
C PRO A 160 -17.52 6.90 -3.14
N ALA A 161 -16.30 6.89 -2.58
CA ALA A 161 -15.23 7.80 -3.00
C ALA A 161 -14.57 7.41 -4.33
N TRP A 162 -14.81 6.19 -4.84
CA TRP A 162 -14.24 5.75 -6.10
C TRP A 162 -15.07 6.26 -7.28
N HIS A 163 -14.43 7.05 -8.13
CA HIS A 163 -15.00 7.53 -9.38
C HIS A 163 -14.23 6.92 -10.54
N LEU A 164 -14.97 6.36 -11.49
CA LEU A 164 -14.44 5.71 -12.67
C LEU A 164 -14.49 6.65 -13.87
N TYR A 165 -13.43 6.62 -14.67
CA TYR A 165 -13.32 7.34 -15.91
C TYR A 165 -12.92 6.36 -17.01
N LEU A 166 -13.64 6.39 -18.13
CA LEU A 166 -13.28 5.70 -19.37
C LEU A 166 -12.88 6.72 -20.40
N ASN A 167 -11.67 6.63 -20.93
CA ASN A 167 -11.13 7.60 -21.89
C ASN A 167 -11.32 9.05 -21.40
N GLN A 168 -11.01 9.30 -20.12
CA GLN A 168 -11.18 10.58 -19.40
C GLN A 168 -12.63 11.03 -19.14
N LYS A 169 -13.65 10.29 -19.60
CA LYS A 169 -15.06 10.61 -19.35
C LYS A 169 -15.58 9.84 -18.14
N SER A 170 -16.28 10.54 -17.24
CA SER A 170 -16.89 9.92 -16.06
C SER A 170 -17.84 8.79 -16.48
N HIS A 171 -17.70 7.64 -15.82
CA HIS A 171 -18.51 6.46 -16.05
C HIS A 171 -19.04 5.95 -14.71
N PRO A 172 -20.31 5.51 -14.62
CA PRO A 172 -20.82 4.92 -13.40
C PRO A 172 -20.06 3.63 -13.07
N ILE A 173 -19.88 3.37 -11.77
CA ILE A 173 -19.33 2.12 -11.26
C ILE A 173 -20.39 1.39 -10.47
N ALA A 174 -20.54 0.09 -10.71
CA ALA A 174 -21.50 -0.74 -10.02
C ALA A 174 -20.80 -1.57 -8.94
N MET A 175 -21.58 -2.04 -7.96
CA MET A 175 -21.13 -3.00 -6.97
C MET A 175 -21.60 -4.39 -7.39
N ALA A 176 -20.68 -5.34 -7.49
CA ALA A 176 -20.99 -6.75 -7.70
C ALA A 176 -21.53 -7.40 -6.41
N ASN A 177 -22.08 -8.61 -6.54
CA ASN A 177 -22.62 -9.38 -5.40
C ASN A 177 -21.58 -9.72 -4.31
N ASP A 178 -20.29 -9.76 -4.66
CA ASP A 178 -19.18 -9.99 -3.73
C ASP A 178 -18.63 -8.69 -3.13
N GLY A 179 -19.27 -7.54 -3.41
CA GLY A 179 -18.85 -6.22 -2.96
C GLY A 179 -17.73 -5.59 -3.78
N THR A 180 -17.19 -6.28 -4.79
CA THR A 180 -16.16 -5.71 -5.68
C THR A 180 -16.75 -4.72 -6.68
N MET A 181 -15.91 -3.86 -7.23
CA MET A 181 -16.31 -2.94 -8.29
C MET A 181 -16.53 -3.67 -9.62
N GLU A 182 -17.65 -3.36 -10.27
CA GLU A 182 -18.06 -3.92 -11.55
C GLU A 182 -18.18 -2.82 -12.61
N LEU A 183 -17.61 -3.09 -13.79
CA LEU A 183 -17.58 -2.19 -14.93
C LEU A 183 -18.08 -2.93 -16.17
N LYS A 184 -19.05 -2.34 -16.88
CA LYS A 184 -19.49 -2.82 -18.18
C LYS A 184 -18.74 -2.07 -19.28
N LEU A 185 -18.08 -2.81 -20.17
CA LEU A 185 -17.33 -2.26 -21.29
C LEU A 185 -17.95 -2.72 -22.62
N GLU A 186 -18.12 -1.76 -23.52
CA GLU A 186 -18.40 -2.02 -24.92
C GLU A 186 -17.14 -2.50 -25.65
N PRO A 187 -17.26 -3.17 -26.80
CA PRO A 187 -16.11 -3.56 -27.62
C PRO A 187 -15.21 -2.36 -27.96
N GLY A 188 -13.89 -2.52 -27.78
CA GLY A 188 -12.90 -1.48 -28.04
C GLY A 188 -11.74 -1.50 -27.06
N SER A 189 -10.78 -0.60 -27.28
CA SER A 189 -9.76 -0.26 -26.28
C SER A 189 -10.27 0.92 -25.45
N HIS A 190 -10.23 0.74 -24.13
CA HIS A 190 -10.64 1.76 -23.17
C HIS A 190 -9.50 2.01 -22.18
N GLU A 191 -9.11 3.26 -22.01
CA GLU A 191 -8.28 3.70 -20.90
C GLU A 191 -9.17 3.81 -19.66
N VAL A 192 -8.98 2.88 -18.72
CA VAL A 192 -9.71 2.84 -17.45
C VAL A 192 -8.90 3.58 -16.39
N GLU A 193 -9.54 4.56 -15.75
CA GLU A 193 -8.96 5.31 -14.64
C GLU A 193 -9.89 5.34 -13.44
N LEU A 194 -9.38 4.93 -12.28
CA LEU A 194 -10.03 5.05 -10.98
C LEU A 194 -9.43 6.21 -10.19
N ARG A 195 -10.27 7.19 -9.85
CA ARG A 195 -9.88 8.32 -9.00
C ARG A 195 -10.58 8.20 -7.65
N TYR A 196 -9.80 8.29 -6.58
CA TYR A 196 -10.33 8.44 -5.24
C TYR A 196 -10.60 9.92 -4.98
N GLN A 197 -11.86 10.28 -4.73
CA GLN A 197 -12.28 11.67 -4.53
C GLN A 197 -12.91 11.85 -3.15
N TRP A 198 -12.95 13.08 -2.68
CA TRP A 198 -13.55 13.37 -1.38
C TRP A 198 -15.06 13.18 -1.44
N THR A 199 -15.59 12.39 -0.50
CA THR A 199 -17.03 12.27 -0.32
C THR A 199 -17.56 13.47 0.48
N PRO A 200 -18.86 13.78 0.38
CA PRO A 200 -19.47 14.79 1.24
C PRO A 200 -19.24 14.52 2.74
N ALA A 201 -19.28 13.25 3.15
CA ALA A 201 -18.98 12.85 4.53
C ALA A 201 -17.54 13.15 4.93
N PHE A 202 -16.56 12.89 4.04
CA PHE A 202 -15.17 13.21 4.29
C PHE A 202 -14.96 14.73 4.43
N ILE A 203 -15.58 15.53 3.56
CA ILE A 203 -15.52 17.00 3.62
C ILE A 203 -16.07 17.50 4.95
N ALA A 204 -17.23 17.01 5.38
CA ALA A 204 -17.83 17.37 6.66
C ALA A 204 -16.93 17.01 7.85
N GLY A 205 -16.32 15.82 7.83
CA GLY A 205 -15.36 15.38 8.84
C GLY A 205 -14.14 16.30 8.93
N MET A 206 -13.55 16.68 7.79
CA MET A 206 -12.43 17.61 7.74
C MET A 206 -12.79 18.98 8.33
N ILE A 207 -13.95 19.53 7.97
CA ILE A 207 -14.44 20.81 8.53
C ILE A 207 -14.57 20.69 10.04
N LEU A 208 -15.20 19.63 10.55
CA LEU A 208 -15.36 19.41 11.99
C LEU A 208 -14.01 19.32 12.70
N SER A 209 -13.05 18.57 12.14
CA SER A 209 -11.69 18.46 12.71
C SER A 209 -10.98 19.81 12.78
N PHE A 210 -11.05 20.63 11.74
CA PHE A 210 -10.46 21.98 11.76
C PHE A 210 -11.12 22.89 12.78
N LEU A 211 -12.44 22.85 12.90
CA LEU A 211 -13.17 23.60 13.92
C LEU A 211 -12.77 23.16 15.33
N SER A 212 -12.69 21.84 15.58
CA SER A 212 -12.25 21.31 16.88
C SER A 212 -10.82 21.69 17.20
N ALA A 213 -9.89 21.58 16.25
CA ALA A 213 -8.50 21.97 16.45
C ALA A 213 -8.37 23.47 16.78
N THR A 214 -9.11 24.31 16.06
CA THR A 214 -9.15 25.76 16.31
C THR A 214 -9.70 26.09 17.70
N ALA A 215 -10.79 25.42 18.09
CA ALA A 215 -11.37 25.58 19.42
C ALA A 215 -10.40 25.16 20.54
N LEU A 216 -9.70 24.04 20.36
CA LEU A 216 -8.70 23.56 21.32
C LEU A 216 -7.53 24.54 21.46
N VAL A 217 -7.02 25.08 20.35
CA VAL A 217 -5.96 26.10 20.38
C VAL A 217 -6.45 27.36 21.10
N PHE A 218 -7.68 27.81 20.83
CA PHE A 218 -8.25 28.97 21.50
C PHE A 218 -8.39 28.76 23.01
N LEU A 219 -8.90 27.60 23.44
CA LEU A 219 -9.02 27.25 24.85
C LEU A 219 -7.65 27.14 25.53
N TRP A 220 -6.66 26.57 24.84
CA TRP A 220 -5.28 26.48 25.34
C TRP A 220 -4.66 27.86 25.55
N ILE A 221 -4.81 28.78 24.58
CA ILE A 221 -4.34 30.16 24.70
C ILE A 221 -5.03 30.84 25.89
N LYS A 222 -6.36 30.78 25.99
CA LYS A 222 -7.11 31.40 27.09
C LYS A 222 -6.67 30.85 28.46
N SER A 223 -6.49 29.52 28.58
CA SER A 223 -6.01 28.89 29.80
C SER A 223 -4.61 29.37 30.17
N SER A 224 -3.72 29.52 29.19
CA SER A 224 -2.35 29.99 29.44
C SER A 224 -2.28 31.45 29.88
N THR A 225 -3.13 32.33 29.34
CA THR A 225 -3.22 33.73 29.76
C THR A 225 -3.72 33.87 31.20
N ILE A 226 -4.77 33.13 31.57
CA ILE A 226 -5.31 33.12 32.95
C ILE A 226 -4.24 32.68 33.95
N GLN A 227 -3.43 31.69 33.60
CA GLN A 227 -2.37 31.20 34.47
C GLN A 227 -1.24 32.22 34.66
N ILE A 228 -0.89 33.00 33.62
CA ILE A 228 0.12 34.07 33.71
C ILE A 228 -0.38 35.23 34.58
N ASP A 229 -1.64 35.65 34.43
CA ASP A 229 -2.20 36.74 35.23
C ASP A 229 -2.24 36.37 36.72
N ASN A 230 -2.60 35.13 37.07
CA ASN A 230 -2.58 34.66 38.45
C ASN A 230 -1.16 34.64 39.07
N MET A 231 -0.11 34.41 38.28
CA MET A 231 1.28 34.46 38.77
C MET A 231 1.88 35.87 38.88
N ARG A 232 1.21 36.92 38.38
CA ARG A 232 1.65 38.32 38.49
C ARG A 232 1.03 39.06 39.70
N VAL A 233 0.07 38.44 40.38
CA VAL A 233 -0.69 39.05 41.49
C VAL A 233 -0.20 38.54 42.87
N GLU A 234 0.79 37.66 42.90
CA GLU A 234 1.57 37.29 44.10
C GLU A 234 2.92 38.03 44.14
#